data_AF-A0A4R8HGN1-F1
#
_entry.id   AF-A0A4R8HGN1-F1
#
_cell.length_a   1.000
_cell.length_b   1.000
_cell.length_c   1.000
_cell.angle_alpha   90.00
_cell.angle_beta   90.00
_cell.angle_gamma   90.00
#
_symmetry.space_group_name_H-M   'P 1'
#
loop_
_entity.id
_entity.type
_entity.pdbx_description
1 polymer ?
#
loop_
_entity_poly.entity_id
_entity_poly.type
_entity_poly.pdbx_seq_one_letter_code
_entity_poly.pdbx_strand_id
1 'polypeptide(L)'
;VSGAPLPQWTVERLKRAVKCFVAEGLIEPRLLHQAASRKVSSERLVTLVAGIKRANPDLTLAQIGAQLEAMYERTPRGGTRWAPSSVKSLLDRAEKLQLLDAETL
;
A
#
# COMPACT_ATOMS: atom_id res chain seq x y z
N VAL A 1 -29.40 -3.62 36.79
CA VAL A 1 -28.81 -4.67 35.94
C VAL A 1 -27.39 -4.25 35.57
N SER A 2 -26.38 -4.82 36.21
CA SER A 2 -24.98 -4.53 35.87
C SER A 2 -24.69 -5.13 34.49
N GLY A 3 -24.63 -4.27 33.47
CA GLY A 3 -24.18 -4.66 32.14
C GLY A 3 -22.69 -4.97 32.21
N ALA A 4 -22.31 -6.24 31.99
CA ALA A 4 -20.92 -6.61 31.82
C ALA A 4 -20.31 -5.75 30.70
N PRO A 5 -19.06 -5.26 30.84
CA PRO A 5 -18.44 -4.46 29.80
C PRO A 5 -18.42 -5.24 28.49
N LEU A 6 -18.78 -4.58 27.39
CA LEU A 6 -18.71 -5.18 26.06
C LEU A 6 -17.30 -5.72 25.82
N PRO A 7 -17.16 -6.92 25.21
CA PRO A 7 -15.85 -7.50 24.97
C PRO A 7 -15.02 -6.56 24.10
N GLN A 8 -13.75 -6.37 24.47
CA GLN A 8 -12.81 -5.62 23.66
C GLN A 8 -12.66 -6.30 22.30
N TRP A 9 -12.96 -5.58 21.23
CA TRP A 9 -12.84 -6.08 19.87
C TRP A 9 -11.39 -6.01 19.41
N THR A 10 -10.72 -7.15 19.39
CA THR A 10 -9.35 -7.29 18.87
C THR A 10 -9.35 -7.90 17.49
N VAL A 11 -8.27 -7.71 16.73
CA VAL A 11 -8.08 -8.33 15.41
C VAL A 11 -8.26 -9.86 15.47
N GLU A 12 -7.74 -10.50 16.52
CA GLU A 12 -7.86 -11.95 16.70
C GLU A 12 -9.29 -12.39 17.02
N ARG A 13 -10.04 -11.57 17.77
CA ARG A 13 -11.46 -11.83 18.06
C ARG A 13 -12.32 -11.68 16.80
N LEU A 14 -12.04 -10.66 15.98
CA LEU A 14 -12.66 -10.50 14.66
C LEU A 14 -12.39 -11.71 13.77
N LYS A 15 -11.13 -12.14 13.63
CA LYS A 15 -10.77 -13.32 12.83
C LYS A 15 -11.52 -14.58 13.29
N ARG A 16 -11.66 -14.79 14.59
CA ARG A 16 -12.42 -15.92 15.14
C ARG A 16 -13.92 -15.85 14.81
N ALA A 17 -14.52 -14.68 14.98
CA ALA A 17 -15.94 -14.48 14.66
C ALA A 17 -16.21 -14.72 13.17
N VAL A 18 -15.38 -14.16 12.28
CA VAL A 18 -15.49 -14.36 10.83
C VAL A 18 -15.37 -15.85 10.45
N LYS A 19 -14.45 -16.59 11.09
CA LYS A 19 -14.34 -18.05 10.88
C LYS A 19 -15.61 -18.80 11.28
N CYS A 20 -16.23 -18.44 12.42
CA CYS A 20 -17.48 -19.05 12.89
C CYS A 20 -18.62 -18.79 11.89
N PHE A 21 -18.76 -17.54 11.44
CA PHE A 21 -19.79 -17.17 10.49
C PHE A 21 -19.62 -17.81 9.11
N VAL A 22 -18.39 -18.03 8.66
CA VAL A 22 -18.14 -18.81 7.44
C VAL A 22 -18.52 -20.29 7.64
N ALA A 23 -18.21 -20.88 8.80
CA ALA A 23 -18.58 -22.26 9.10
C ALA A 23 -20.10 -22.46 9.18
N GLU A 24 -20.83 -21.44 9.63
CA GLU A 24 -22.29 -21.41 9.69
C GLU A 24 -22.95 -21.00 8.36
N GLY A 25 -22.16 -20.71 7.31
CA GLY A 25 -22.69 -20.30 6.00
C GLY A 25 -23.30 -18.90 5.95
N LEU A 26 -23.09 -18.10 7.01
CA LEU A 26 -23.59 -16.72 7.11
C LEU A 26 -22.77 -15.74 6.28
N ILE A 27 -21.53 -16.12 5.92
CA ILE A 27 -20.57 -15.29 5.20
C ILE A 27 -19.83 -16.14 4.16
N GLU A 28 -19.49 -15.57 3.01
CA GLU A 28 -18.76 -16.26 1.96
C GLU A 28 -17.31 -16.60 2.39
N PRO A 29 -16.84 -17.85 2.18
CA PRO A 29 -15.50 -18.28 2.58
C PRO A 29 -14.35 -17.46 1.99
N ARG A 30 -14.58 -16.82 0.82
CA ARG A 30 -13.59 -15.94 0.16
C ARG A 30 -13.13 -14.77 1.03
N LEU A 31 -13.92 -14.37 2.04
CA LEU A 31 -13.53 -13.32 2.98
C LEU A 31 -12.41 -13.74 3.95
N LEU A 32 -12.14 -15.04 4.09
CA LEU A 32 -10.96 -15.54 4.81
C LEU A 32 -9.70 -15.52 3.95
N HIS A 33 -9.81 -15.28 2.64
CA HIS A 33 -8.63 -15.17 1.79
C HIS A 33 -7.79 -13.96 2.19
N GLN A 34 -6.48 -14.09 1.97
CA GLN A 34 -5.57 -12.99 2.17
C GLN A 34 -6.03 -11.80 1.31
N ALA A 35 -6.33 -10.68 1.95
CA ALA A 35 -6.56 -9.43 1.24
C ALA A 35 -5.37 -9.14 0.32
N ALA A 36 -5.62 -8.61 -0.88
CA ALA A 36 -4.58 -8.28 -1.85
C ALA A 36 -3.40 -7.62 -1.14
N SER A 37 -2.23 -8.27 -1.23
CA SER A 37 -1.07 -7.87 -0.44
C SER A 37 -0.72 -6.42 -0.76
N ARG A 38 -0.33 -5.65 0.26
CA ARG A 38 0.28 -4.31 0.14
C ARG A 38 1.46 -4.28 -0.85
N LYS A 39 2.01 -5.45 -1.21
CA LYS A 39 3.01 -5.63 -2.25
C LYS A 39 2.55 -5.16 -3.64
N VAL A 40 1.28 -5.37 -4.02
CA VAL A 40 0.75 -4.92 -5.33
C VAL A 40 0.77 -3.40 -5.44
N SER A 41 0.39 -2.69 -4.36
CA SER A 41 0.53 -1.23 -4.32
C SER A 41 1.99 -0.77 -4.41
N SER A 42 2.94 -1.54 -3.88
CA SER A 42 4.35 -1.15 -3.94
C SER A 42 4.93 -1.25 -5.35
N GLU A 43 4.53 -2.23 -6.16
CA GLU A 43 4.99 -2.33 -7.56
C GLU A 43 4.40 -1.21 -8.42
N ARG A 44 3.12 -0.89 -8.26
CA ARG A 44 2.50 0.29 -8.90
C ARG A 44 3.24 1.59 -8.54
N LEU A 45 3.59 1.76 -7.27
CA LEU A 45 4.31 2.95 -6.81
C LEU A 45 5.74 3.03 -7.39
N VAL A 46 6.42 1.89 -7.56
CA VAL A 46 7.73 1.84 -8.23
C VAL A 46 7.60 2.30 -9.68
N THR A 47 6.63 1.77 -10.43
CA THR A 47 6.36 2.18 -11.82
C THR A 47 6.00 3.67 -11.92
N LEU A 48 5.15 4.16 -11.01
CA LEU A 48 4.73 5.55 -10.99
C LEU A 48 5.89 6.51 -10.74
N VAL A 49 6.72 6.23 -9.74
CA VAL A 49 7.87 7.07 -9.39
C VAL A 49 8.93 7.05 -10.50
N ALA A 50 9.12 5.90 -11.16
CA ALA A 50 9.98 5.81 -12.35
C ALA A 50 9.46 6.71 -13.49
N GLY A 51 8.15 6.65 -13.78
CA GLY A 51 7.53 7.50 -14.81
C GLY A 51 7.65 9.00 -14.51
N ILE A 52 7.42 9.40 -13.26
CA ILE A 52 7.57 10.81 -12.83
C ILE A 52 9.03 11.27 -13.01
N LYS A 53 10.01 10.48 -12.57
CA LYS A 53 11.44 10.82 -12.67
C LYS A 53 11.89 10.87 -14.13
N ARG A 54 11.39 9.98 -14.99
CA ARG A 54 11.71 9.99 -16.41
C ARG A 54 11.12 11.21 -17.12
N ALA A 55 9.86 11.54 -16.83
CA ALA A 55 9.22 12.72 -17.40
C ALA A 55 9.89 14.03 -16.95
N ASN A 56 10.52 14.04 -15.76
CA ASN A 56 11.17 15.22 -15.21
C ASN A 56 12.49 14.83 -14.51
N PRO A 57 13.59 14.65 -15.26
CA PRO A 57 14.88 14.17 -14.73
C PRO A 57 15.49 15.07 -13.66
N ASP A 58 15.17 16.35 -13.65
CA ASP A 58 15.75 17.32 -12.72
C ASP A 58 14.99 17.40 -11.38
N LEU A 59 13.85 16.72 -11.23
CA LEU A 59 13.11 16.75 -9.98
C LEU A 59 13.92 16.12 -8.85
N THR A 60 13.97 16.86 -7.74
CA THR A 60 14.48 16.38 -6.46
C THR A 60 13.54 15.34 -5.86
N LEU A 61 14.06 14.48 -4.99
CA LEU A 61 13.27 13.46 -4.28
C LEU A 61 12.09 14.04 -3.50
N ALA A 62 12.27 15.23 -2.93
CA ALA A 62 11.22 15.93 -2.18
C ALA A 62 10.10 16.42 -3.12
N GLN A 63 10.45 16.94 -4.30
CA GLN A 63 9.45 17.38 -5.28
C GLN A 63 8.66 16.21 -5.86
N ILE A 64 9.31 15.07 -6.11
CA ILE A 64 8.61 13.83 -6.52
C ILE A 64 7.64 13.39 -5.41
N GLY A 65 8.06 13.46 -4.14
CA GLY A 65 7.18 13.21 -3.00
C GLY A 65 5.96 14.13 -2.98
N ALA A 66 6.16 15.44 -3.15
CA ALA A 66 5.06 16.41 -3.21
C ALA A 66 4.10 16.15 -4.38
N GLN A 67 4.61 15.70 -5.53
CA GLN A 67 3.78 15.32 -6.66
C GLN A 67 2.92 14.09 -6.37
N LEU A 68 3.48 13.06 -5.70
CA LEU A 68 2.70 11.91 -5.24
C LEU A 68 1.59 12.32 -4.27
N GLU A 69 1.88 13.26 -3.36
CA GLU A 69 0.86 13.81 -2.44
C GLU A 69 -0.25 14.55 -3.20
N ALA A 70 0.10 15.36 -4.20
CA ALA A 70 -0.86 16.07 -5.06
C ALA A 70 -1.73 15.10 -5.88
N MET A 71 -1.21 13.92 -6.21
CA MET A 71 -1.96 12.83 -6.85
C MET A 71 -2.79 11.99 -5.86
N TYR A 72 -2.83 12.38 -4.58
CA TYR A 72 -3.46 11.64 -3.48
C TYR A 72 -2.89 10.22 -3.26
N GLU A 73 -1.66 9.97 -3.69
CA GLU A 73 -0.99 8.70 -3.50
C GLU A 73 -0.54 8.51 -2.05
N ARG A 74 -0.88 7.36 -1.48
CA ARG A 74 -0.48 6.99 -0.13
C ARG A 74 0.89 6.33 -0.16
N THR A 75 1.68 6.58 0.88
CA THR A 75 2.91 5.82 1.09
C THR A 75 2.59 4.31 1.23
N PRO A 76 3.54 3.40 0.96
CA PRO A 76 3.32 1.96 1.10
C PRO A 76 2.82 1.52 2.50
N ARG A 77 3.06 2.35 3.53
CA ARG A 77 2.60 2.13 4.91
C ARG A 77 1.29 2.86 5.25
N GLY A 78 0.67 3.56 4.29
CA GLY A 78 -0.62 4.24 4.43
C GLY A 78 -0.57 5.70 4.88
N GLY A 79 0.61 6.26 5.12
CA GLY A 79 0.79 7.68 5.45
C GLY A 79 0.50 8.59 4.26
N THR A 80 0.04 9.82 4.55
CA THR A 80 -0.25 10.87 3.56
C THR A 80 0.98 11.64 3.10
N ARG A 81 2.01 11.75 3.95
CA ARG A 81 3.24 12.48 3.63
C ARG A 81 4.34 11.57 3.13
N TRP A 82 5.05 12.01 2.10
CA TRP A 82 6.15 11.31 1.47
C TRP A 82 7.49 11.84 1.97
N ALA A 83 8.21 11.02 2.74
CA ALA A 83 9.59 11.32 3.08
C ALA A 83 10.49 11.13 1.84
N PRO A 84 11.50 12.00 1.60
CA PRO A 84 12.44 11.86 0.49
C PRO A 84 13.12 10.48 0.44
N SER A 85 13.39 9.89 1.60
CA SER A 85 13.95 8.53 1.71
C SER A 85 13.04 7.44 1.17
N SER A 86 11.72 7.58 1.35
CA SER A 86 10.74 6.63 0.81
C SER A 86 10.70 6.69 -0.72
N VAL A 87 10.78 7.90 -1.28
CA VAL A 87 10.88 8.10 -2.73
C VAL A 87 12.18 7.49 -3.26
N LYS A 88 13.30 7.73 -2.58
CA LYS A 88 14.58 7.12 -2.94
C LYS A 88 14.51 5.59 -2.96
N SER A 89 13.96 4.96 -1.92
CA SER A 89 13.83 3.50 -1.90
C SER A 89 12.97 2.93 -3.04
N LEU A 90 12.00 3.70 -3.55
CA LEU A 90 11.23 3.31 -4.74
C LEU A 90 12.05 3.49 -6.02
N LEU A 91 12.82 4.58 -6.15
CA LEU A 91 13.72 4.80 -7.28
C LEU A 91 14.85 3.77 -7.35
N ASP A 92 15.52 3.49 -6.22
CA ASP A 92 16.56 2.45 -6.14
C ASP A 92 15.99 1.08 -6.58
N ARG A 93 14.70 0.83 -6.32
CA ARG A 93 14.01 -0.38 -6.77
C ARG A 93 13.60 -0.31 -8.24
N ALA A 94 13.21 0.85 -8.74
CA ALA A 94 12.95 1.08 -10.16
C ALA A 94 14.22 0.87 -11.00
N GLU A 95 15.36 1.35 -10.51
CA GLU A 95 16.68 1.16 -11.13
C GLU A 95 17.04 -0.33 -11.22
N LYS A 96 16.87 -1.08 -10.12
CA LYS A 96 17.06 -2.55 -10.11
C LYS A 96 16.16 -3.30 -11.09
N LEU A 97 14.99 -2.73 -11.39
CA LEU A 97 14.04 -3.28 -12.35
C LEU A 97 14.22 -2.67 -13.76
N GLN A 98 15.26 -1.86 -13.98
CA GLN A 98 15.57 -1.18 -15.25
C GLN A 98 14.40 -0.33 -15.80
N LEU A 99 13.55 0.17 -14.89
CA LEU A 99 12.38 0.98 -15.26
C LEU A 99 12.72 2.45 -15.51
N LEU A 100 13.95 2.87 -15.18
CA LEU A 100 14.43 4.23 -15.39
C LEU A 100 14.94 4.45 -16.84
N ASP A 101 15.36 3.37 -17.51
CA ASP A 101 16.03 3.41 -18.82
C ASP A 101 15.20 2.79 -19.95
N ALA A 102 13.91 2.49 -19.71
CA ALA A 102 13.05 1.79 -20.68
C ALA A 102 12.57 2.71 -21.83
N GLU A 103 13.48 3.32 -22.57
CA GLU A 103 13.31 3.79 -23.95
C GLU A 103 14.24 2.89 -24.78
N THR A 104 13.77 1.79 -25.36
CA THR A 104 13.19 1.78 -26.71
C THR A 104 12.64 0.36 -26.97
N LEU A 105 11.35 0.23 -27.25
CA LEU A 105 10.78 -0.81 -28.12
C LEU A 105 9.68 -0.15 -28.96
#